data_AF-A0A2P6SEY0-F1
#
_entry.id   AF-A0A2P6SEY0-F1
#
_cell.length_a   1.000
_cell.length_b   1.000
_cell.length_c   1.000
_cell.angle_alpha   90.00
_cell.angle_beta   90.00
_cell.angle_gamma   90.00
#
_symmetry.space_group_name_H-M   'P 1'
#
loop_
_entity.id
_entity.type
_entity.pdbx_description
1 polymer ?
#
loop_
_entity_poly.entity_id
_entity_poly.type
_entity_poly.pdbx_seq_one_letter_code
_entity_poly.pdbx_strand_id
1 'polypeptide(L)' 'MLWGKTLSLYIPFGGGRRICPKLPLAVRMLHLINSLINCFDWKLEDGVVPETMNMGDKFGLTLQMAQPLRAIPKKS' A
#
# COMPACT_ATOMS: atom_id res chain seq x y z
N MET A 1 15.17 29.33 -12.51
CA MET A 1 15.41 28.15 -13.37
C MET A 1 15.10 26.92 -12.51
N LEU A 2 13.91 26.32 -12.50
CA LEU A 2 12.79 26.30 -13.43
C LEU A 2 11.50 26.78 -12.75
N TRP A 3 10.87 27.70 -13.44
CA TRP A 3 9.50 28.18 -13.28
C TRP A 3 8.55 27.12 -13.86
N GLY A 4 7.45 26.79 -13.18
CA GLY A 4 6.24 26.29 -13.85
C GLY A 4 6.15 24.79 -14.16
N LYS A 5 6.38 23.89 -13.20
CA LYS A 5 5.77 22.54 -13.23
C LYS A 5 5.17 22.23 -11.86
N THR A 6 3.85 22.38 -11.73
CA THR A 6 3.09 21.73 -10.66
C THR A 6 3.02 20.23 -10.99
N LEU A 7 4.17 19.57 -10.97
CA LEU A 7 4.23 18.12 -10.86
C LEU A 7 3.83 17.86 -9.41
N SER A 8 2.63 17.36 -9.16
CA SER A 8 2.17 16.95 -7.84
C SER A 8 3.07 15.83 -7.34
N LEU A 9 4.22 16.19 -6.78
CA LEU A 9 5.15 15.27 -6.17
C LEU A 9 4.39 14.62 -5.01
N TYR A 10 4.16 13.31 -5.12
CA TYR A 10 3.50 12.56 -4.06
C TYR A 10 4.49 12.37 -2.91
N ILE A 11 4.25 13.05 -1.79
CA ILE A 11 5.12 13.01 -0.60
C ILE A 11 4.33 12.44 0.59
N PRO A 12 4.04 11.13 0.61
CA PRO A 12 3.19 10.51 1.64
C PRO A 12 3.80 10.60 3.04
N PHE A 13 5.12 10.80 3.13
CA PHE A 13 5.86 10.89 4.38
C PHE A 13 6.29 12.32 4.73
N GLY A 14 5.79 13.33 4.02
CA GLY A 14 6.22 14.72 4.17
C GLY A 14 7.69 14.96 3.76
N GLY A 15 8.17 16.19 3.91
CA GLY A 15 9.51 16.60 3.47
C GLY A 15 10.15 17.68 4.35
N GLY A 16 11.44 17.91 4.16
CA GLY A 16 12.21 18.89 4.93
C GLY A 16 12.28 18.56 6.43
N ARG A 17 12.17 19.58 7.29
CA ARG A 17 12.31 19.45 8.75
C ARG A 17 11.20 18.64 9.43
N ARG A 18 10.08 18.38 8.74
CA ARG A 18 8.92 17.62 9.27
C ARG A 18 8.71 16.29 8.53
N ILE A 19 9.76 15.76 7.92
CA ILE A 19 9.72 14.43 7.29
C ILE A 19 9.43 13.35 8.35
N CYS A 20 8.71 12.30 7.95
CA CYS A 20 8.43 11.16 8.82
C CYS A 20 9.75 10.56 9.31
N PRO A 21 10.00 10.52 10.64
CA PRO A 21 11.25 10.00 11.18
C PRO A 21 11.44 8.51 10.90
N LYS A 22 10.35 7.78 10.59
CA LYS A 22 10.35 6.35 10.26
C LYS A 22 10.40 6.05 8.76
N LEU A 23 10.67 7.04 7.89
CA LEU A 23 10.79 6.83 6.45
C LEU A 23 11.74 5.68 6.06
N PRO A 24 12.97 5.55 6.62
CA PRO A 24 13.87 4.46 6.26
C PRO A 24 13.31 3.07 6.58
N LEU A 25 12.54 2.96 7.67
CA LEU A 25 11.88 1.71 8.04
C LEU A 25 10.75 1.38 7.06
N ALA A 26 9.94 2.36 6.69
CA ALA A 26 8.86 2.17 5.71
C ALA A 26 9.41 1.66 4.37
N VAL A 27 10.53 2.20 3.90
CA VAL A 27 11.19 1.74 2.67
C VAL A 27 11.65 0.28 2.78
N ARG A 28 12.22 -0.13 3.92
CA ARG A 28 12.63 -1.53 4.13
C ARG A 28 11.43 -2.48 4.16
N MET A 29 10.32 -2.06 4.77
CA MET A 29 9.08 -2.86 4.79
C MET A 29 8.54 -3.12 3.38
N LEU A 30 8.64 -2.15 2.46
CA LEU A 30 8.21 -2.33 1.07
C LEU A 30 8.98 -3.46 0.38
N HIS A 31 10.29 -3.60 0.62
CA HIS A 31 11.07 -4.69 0.04
C HIS A 31 10.61 -6.07 0.55
N LEU A 32 10.31 -6.18 1.84
CA LEU A 32 9.79 -7.43 2.43
C LEU A 32 8.42 -7.79 1.86
N ILE A 33 7.52 -6.81 1.76
CA ILE A 33 6.19 -7.01 1.16
C ILE A 33 6.32 -7.42 -0.31
N ASN A 34 7.22 -6.79 -1.07
CA ASN A 34 7.48 -7.14 -2.46
C ASN A 34 7.94 -8.60 -2.60
N SER A 35 8.84 -9.07 -1.73
CA SER A 35 9.23 -10.49 -1.75
C SER A 35 8.06 -11.42 -1.47
N LEU A 36 7.18 -11.08 -0.53
CA LEU A 36 6.00 -11.89 -0.22
C LEU A 36 5.02 -11.94 -1.39
N ILE A 37 4.77 -10.80 -2.04
CA ILE A 37 3.88 -10.73 -3.20
C ILE A 37 4.44 -11.55 -4.36
N ASN A 38 5.74 -11.45 -4.63
CA ASN A 38 6.37 -12.10 -5.78
C ASN A 38 6.66 -13.60 -5.60
N CYS A 39 6.70 -14.11 -4.37
CA CYS A 39 7.00 -15.52 -4.10
C CYS A 39 5.79 -16.46 -4.21
N PHE A 40 4.56 -15.93 -4.26
CA PHE A 40 3.34 -16.74 -4.24
C PHE A 40 2.35 -16.27 -5.28
N ASP A 41 1.58 -17.22 -5.82
CA ASP A 41 0.38 -16.92 -6.58
C ASP A 41 -0.78 -16.70 -5.60
N TRP A 42 -1.28 -15.47 -5.54
CA TRP A 42 -2.34 -15.11 -4.58
C TRP A 42 -3.71 -15.38 -5.18
N LYS A 43 -4.58 -16.06 -4.42
CA LYS A 43 -6.01 -16.19 -4.74
C LYS A 43 -6.86 -15.59 -3.64
N LEU A 44 -7.90 -14.85 -4.02
CA LEU A 44 -8.88 -14.31 -3.08
C LEU A 44 -9.71 -15.45 -2.47
N GLU A 45 -10.06 -15.32 -1.20
CA GLU A 45 -10.95 -16.26 -0.51
C GLU A 45 -12.38 -16.17 -1.05
N ASP A 46 -13.16 -17.23 -0.83
CA ASP A 46 -14.61 -17.28 -1.04
C ASP A 46 -15.12 -16.95 -2.46
N GLY A 47 -14.25 -17.09 -3.47
CA GLY A 47 -14.61 -16.82 -4.86
C GLY A 47 -14.81 -15.34 -5.18
N VAL A 48 -14.35 -14.44 -4.29
CA VAL A 48 -14.37 -13.00 -4.53
C VAL A 48 -13.54 -12.68 -5.78
N VAL A 49 -14.14 -11.95 -6.71
CA VAL A 49 -13.44 -11.38 -7.86
C VAL A 49 -13.09 -9.93 -7.58
N PRO A 50 -12.03 -9.37 -8.21
CA PRO A 50 -11.62 -7.98 -7.99
C PRO A 50 -12.76 -6.96 -8.17
N GLU A 51 -13.71 -7.24 -9.07
CA GLU A 51 -14.88 -6.40 -9.35
C GLU A 51 -15.90 -6.37 -8.20
N THR A 52 -15.99 -7.45 -7.44
CA THR A 52 -16.90 -7.59 -6.28
C THR A 52 -16.24 -7.22 -4.96
N MET A 53 -14.95 -6.88 -4.98
CA MET A 53 -14.19 -6.53 -3.79
C MET A 53 -14.62 -5.17 -3.24
N ASN A 54 -14.98 -5.12 -1.96
CA ASN A 54 -15.31 -3.87 -1.29
C ASN A 54 -14.05 -3.07 -0.96
N MET A 55 -13.88 -1.95 -1.68
CA MET A 55 -12.77 -1.00 -1.49
C MET A 55 -13.16 0.20 -0.61
N GLY A 56 -14.26 0.10 0.15
CA GLY A 56 -14.67 1.12 1.10
C GLY A 56 -13.68 1.24 2.26
N ASP A 57 -13.61 2.43 2.85
CA ASP A 57 -12.67 2.73 3.92
C ASP A 57 -13.32 2.74 5.30
N LYS A 58 -12.58 2.25 6.30
CA LYS A 58 -12.85 2.48 7.70
C LYS A 58 -11.86 3.52 8.22
N PHE A 59 -12.40 4.69 8.59
CA PHE A 59 -11.60 5.79 9.14
C PHE A 59 -11.27 5.55 10.61
N GLY A 60 -9.99 5.69 10.97
CA GLY A 60 -9.45 5.57 12.32
C GLY A 60 -8.09 6.26 12.42
N LEU A 61 -7.22 5.79 13.31
CA LEU A 61 -5.83 6.29 13.40
C LEU A 61 -5.04 6.03 12.10
N THR A 62 -5.40 4.96 11.37
CA THR A 62 -4.88 4.63 10.04
C THR A 62 -6.05 4.40 9.09
N LEU A 63 -5.82 4.62 7.79
CA LEU A 63 -6.78 4.22 6.75
C LEU A 63 -6.73 2.70 6.61
N GLN A 64 -7.88 2.04 6.78
CA GLN A 64 -8.01 0.59 6.67
C GLN A 64 -9.19 0.27 5.75
N MET A 65 -9.14 -0.87 5.05
CA MET A 65 -10.31 -1.35 4.30
C MET A 65 -11.46 -1.65 5.27
N ALA A 66 -12.68 -1.27 4.89
CA ALA A 66 -13.90 -1.52 5.65
C ALA A 66 -14.14 -3.03 5.83
N GLN A 67 -13.82 -3.81 4.79
CA GLN A 67 -13.78 -5.26 4.83
C GLN A 67 -12.33 -5.73 4.64
N PRO A 68 -11.75 -6.48 5.59
CA PRO A 68 -10.38 -6.97 5.45
C PRO A 68 -10.22 -7.85 4.22
N LEU A 69 -9.21 -7.57 3.39
CA LEU A 69 -8.83 -8.43 2.29
C LEU A 69 -8.29 -9.76 2.83
N ARG A 70 -8.85 -10.87 2.34
CA ARG A 70 -8.35 -12.22 2.63
C ARG A 70 -7.86 -12.87 1.35
N ALA A 71 -6.60 -13.28 1.36
CA ALA A 71 -5.94 -13.90 0.22
C ALA A 71 -5.13 -15.11 0.69
N ILE A 72 -5.24 -16.21 -0.05
CA ILE A 72 -4.54 -17.47 0.20
C ILE A 72 -3.33 -17.52 -0.73
N PRO A 73 -2.10 -17.65 -0.18
CA PRO A 73 -0.92 -17.89 -0.99
C PRO A 73 -0.95 -19.31 -1.56
N LYS A 74 -0.73 -19.46 -2.86
CA LYS A 74 -0.49 -20.74 -3.51
C LYS A 74 0.97 -20.82 -3.92
N LYS A 75 1.55 -22.00 -3.76
CA LYS A 75 2.89 -22.29 -4.27
C LYS A 75 2.87 -22.08 -5.79
N SER A 76 3.73 -21.17 -6.24
CA SER A 76 3.96 -20.89 -7.66
C SER A 76 4.59 -22.10 -8.35
#